data_AF-A0A1V2L653-F1
#
_entry.id   AF-A0A1V2L653-F1
#
_cell.length_a   1.000
_cell.length_b   1.000
_cell.length_c   1.000
_cell.angle_alpha   90.00
_cell.angle_beta   90.00
_cell.angle_gamma   90.00
#
_symmetry.space_group_name_H-M   'P 1'
#
loop_
_entity.id
_entity.type
_entity.pdbx_description
1 polymer ?
#
loop_
_entity_poly.entity_id
_entity_poly.type
_entity_poly.pdbx_seq_one_letter_code
_entity_poly.pdbx_strand_id
1 'polypeptide(L)'
;MSNPEEPSIHKQPKESSDSDSEIEEITMVDFESTTVTQEKETQMTKTPLKTTQPSELNSGTAAESKTLTPKQLEKQREKEAKEKKRIEEKLAREKAKEEERKLKEEKRLQEKKAKEEEKERIKRENELKREKERQEREQKKNEERLRKEQERLKREEEKEKERLRKEEEKRKAEEEKRKKEEEAEKKKSKLKIKPIGLIVPVPVIKFEILNADVSLPVDPLKDYWSATVVAETTEPSTGPDISVEDQPKPKKTKSLITVPEDLELFASKVQGCDFTVPTMVEILKKELPKYTKGTIETTLKTLAKRVGPKMSEKRWEVDTQLLKSTAETQ
;
A
#
# COMPACT_ATOMS: atom_id res chain seq x y z
N MET A 1 -33.48 40.61 34.89
CA MET A 1 -32.19 41.29 34.63
C MET A 1 -31.44 40.46 33.61
N SER A 2 -31.28 41.08 32.44
CA SER A 2 -30.56 40.78 31.20
C SER A 2 -29.89 39.41 30.98
N ASN A 3 -30.38 38.76 29.93
CA ASN A 3 -29.78 37.68 29.15
C ASN A 3 -28.99 38.31 27.98
N PRO A 4 -27.72 37.97 27.70
CA PRO A 4 -27.01 38.53 26.54
C PRO A 4 -27.26 37.70 25.27
N GLU A 5 -27.63 38.42 24.22
CA GLU A 5 -27.96 37.98 22.86
C GLU A 5 -26.78 37.34 22.10
N GLU A 6 -27.11 36.33 21.28
CA GLU A 6 -26.29 35.82 20.18
C GLU A 6 -26.31 36.80 18.98
N PRO A 7 -25.19 36.99 18.26
CA PRO A 7 -25.24 37.54 16.91
C PRO A 7 -25.36 36.43 15.86
N SER A 8 -26.55 36.37 15.28
CA SER A 8 -26.90 35.76 13.99
C SER A 8 -26.02 36.29 12.85
N ILE A 9 -25.35 35.40 12.10
CA ILE A 9 -24.80 35.73 10.78
C ILE A 9 -25.34 34.74 9.75
N HIS A 10 -26.38 35.21 9.06
CA HIS A 10 -26.86 34.72 7.79
C HIS A 10 -25.76 34.82 6.73
N LYS A 11 -25.42 33.71 6.07
CA LYS A 11 -24.76 33.74 4.75
C LYS A 11 -25.40 32.71 3.84
N GLN A 12 -26.13 33.23 2.87
CA GLN A 12 -26.75 32.48 1.77
C GLN A 12 -25.70 31.88 0.83
N PRO A 13 -26.07 30.80 0.12
CA PRO A 13 -25.18 30.08 -0.78
C PRO A 13 -25.05 30.80 -2.13
N LYS A 14 -23.85 30.78 -2.71
CA LYS A 14 -23.63 31.16 -4.10
C LYS A 14 -23.66 29.92 -4.99
N GLU A 15 -24.55 29.99 -5.96
CA GLU A 15 -24.67 29.15 -7.13
C GLU A 15 -23.49 29.39 -8.09
N SER A 16 -22.96 28.32 -8.67
CA SER A 16 -22.26 28.24 -9.95
C SER A 16 -22.17 26.74 -10.30
N SER A 17 -23.08 26.21 -11.10
CA SER A 17 -23.03 26.14 -12.57
C SER A 17 -22.08 25.04 -13.09
N ASP A 18 -22.72 24.00 -13.62
CA ASP A 18 -22.33 23.16 -14.76
C ASP A 18 -20.93 22.55 -14.83
N SER A 19 -20.89 21.23 -14.64
CA SER A 19 -20.11 20.30 -15.48
C SER A 19 -20.77 18.93 -15.43
N ASP A 20 -21.69 18.77 -16.37
CA ASP A 20 -22.20 17.53 -16.94
C ASP A 20 -21.03 16.65 -17.42
N SER A 21 -20.92 15.42 -16.89
CA SER A 21 -20.17 14.32 -17.52
C SER A 21 -20.60 12.97 -16.95
N GLU A 22 -21.43 12.31 -17.75
CA GLU A 22 -21.52 10.87 -17.99
C GLU A 22 -21.23 9.92 -16.83
N ILE A 23 -22.32 9.43 -16.25
CA ILE A 23 -22.38 8.14 -15.56
C ILE A 23 -22.26 7.06 -16.64
N GLU A 24 -21.05 6.53 -16.84
CA GLU A 24 -20.90 5.25 -17.53
C GLU A 24 -21.41 4.12 -16.63
N GLU A 25 -22.58 3.63 -17.01
CA GLU A 25 -23.19 2.37 -16.64
C GLU A 25 -22.24 1.21 -17.01
N ILE A 26 -21.36 0.83 -16.07
CA ILE A 26 -20.58 -0.40 -16.18
C ILE A 26 -21.53 -1.58 -15.93
N THR A 27 -22.02 -2.09 -17.05
CA THR A 27 -22.72 -3.35 -17.20
C THR A 27 -21.94 -4.50 -16.57
N MET A 28 -22.67 -5.34 -15.84
CA MET A 28 -22.22 -6.64 -15.34
C MET A 28 -21.85 -7.50 -16.54
N VAL A 29 -20.55 -7.74 -16.74
CA VAL A 29 -20.08 -8.84 -17.58
C VAL A 29 -20.16 -10.13 -16.76
N ASP A 30 -21.14 -10.96 -17.13
CA ASP A 30 -21.22 -12.36 -16.74
C ASP A 30 -19.92 -13.08 -17.10
N PHE A 31 -19.15 -13.40 -16.06
CA PHE A 31 -17.98 -14.25 -16.13
C PHE A 31 -18.46 -15.71 -16.20
N GLU A 32 -18.72 -16.21 -17.41
CA GLU A 32 -18.85 -17.65 -17.66
C GLU A 32 -17.50 -18.34 -17.39
N SER A 33 -17.31 -18.79 -16.16
CA SER A 33 -16.28 -19.78 -15.85
C SER A 33 -16.83 -21.17 -16.11
N THR A 34 -16.49 -21.66 -17.29
CA THR A 34 -16.52 -23.06 -17.71
C THR A 34 -15.81 -23.94 -16.68
N THR A 35 -16.56 -24.63 -15.82
CA THR A 35 -16.09 -25.85 -15.15
C THR A 35 -16.75 -27.06 -15.78
N VAL A 36 -16.00 -27.64 -16.71
CA VAL A 36 -16.13 -29.01 -17.21
C VAL A 36 -16.30 -29.96 -16.02
N THR A 37 -17.47 -30.57 -15.91
CA THR A 37 -17.67 -31.78 -15.10
C THR A 37 -18.01 -32.90 -16.07
N GLN A 38 -17.07 -33.83 -16.21
CA GLN A 38 -17.22 -35.05 -16.99
C GLN A 38 -18.32 -35.93 -16.37
N GLU A 39 -19.38 -36.15 -17.15
CA GLU A 39 -20.33 -37.21 -16.89
C GLU A 39 -19.66 -38.55 -17.23
N LYS A 40 -19.39 -39.35 -16.20
CA LYS A 40 -19.01 -40.74 -16.36
C LYS A 40 -20.26 -41.61 -16.15
N GLU A 41 -20.76 -42.04 -17.28
CA GLU A 41 -21.60 -43.21 -17.52
C GLU A 41 -21.38 -44.34 -16.49
N THR A 42 -22.47 -44.83 -15.89
CA THR A 42 -22.55 -46.24 -15.47
C THR A 42 -23.99 -46.71 -15.63
N GLN A 43 -24.13 -47.61 -16.60
CA GLN A 43 -25.31 -48.40 -16.94
C GLN A 43 -25.61 -49.46 -15.87
N MET A 44 -26.77 -50.10 -16.06
CA MET A 44 -27.26 -51.35 -15.45
C MET A 44 -28.00 -51.13 -14.13
N THR A 45 -29.22 -51.63 -13.90
CA THR A 45 -29.76 -52.96 -14.27
C THR A 45 -31.29 -52.95 -14.38
N LYS A 46 -31.77 -53.66 -15.39
CA LYS A 46 -33.13 -54.16 -15.60
C LYS A 46 -33.49 -55.16 -14.48
N THR A 47 -34.73 -55.18 -13.97
CA THR A 47 -35.69 -56.33 -14.10
C THR A 47 -37.01 -56.11 -13.31
N PRO A 48 -38.09 -56.82 -13.68
CA PRO A 48 -39.50 -56.48 -13.39
C PRO A 48 -40.18 -57.41 -12.37
N LEU A 49 -41.30 -56.97 -11.78
CA LEU A 49 -42.38 -57.79 -11.21
C LEU A 49 -43.63 -56.89 -11.12
N LYS A 50 -44.73 -57.14 -11.86
CA LYS A 50 -45.76 -58.20 -11.72
C LYS A 50 -46.57 -58.06 -10.43
N THR A 51 -47.90 -58.23 -10.57
CA THR A 51 -48.89 -58.54 -9.51
C THR A 51 -49.51 -57.24 -8.91
N THR A 52 -50.81 -56.95 -8.95
CA THR A 52 -52.01 -57.78 -9.08
C THR A 52 -53.19 -56.90 -9.54
N GLN A 53 -54.05 -57.43 -10.41
CA GLN A 53 -55.45 -57.03 -10.50
C GLN A 53 -56.16 -57.23 -9.13
N PRO A 54 -57.36 -56.65 -8.96
CA PRO A 54 -58.50 -57.54 -9.02
C PRO A 54 -59.60 -57.03 -9.95
N SER A 55 -59.96 -57.93 -10.85
CA SER A 55 -61.28 -58.10 -11.41
C SER A 55 -62.30 -58.39 -10.31
N GLU A 56 -63.45 -57.72 -10.31
CA GLU A 56 -64.74 -58.37 -10.05
C GLU A 56 -65.82 -57.76 -10.95
N LEU A 57 -66.45 -58.65 -11.71
CA LEU A 57 -67.64 -58.48 -12.54
C LEU A 57 -68.88 -58.85 -11.70
N ASN A 58 -70.03 -58.30 -12.13
CA ASN A 58 -71.40 -58.82 -11.88
C ASN A 58 -71.92 -58.70 -10.43
N SER A 59 -73.18 -58.37 -10.17
CA SER A 59 -74.42 -58.50 -10.93
C SER A 59 -75.48 -57.59 -10.29
N GLY A 60 -76.49 -57.19 -11.07
CA GLY A 60 -77.68 -56.55 -10.51
C GLY A 60 -78.55 -57.56 -9.75
N THR A 61 -79.31 -57.06 -8.79
CA THR A 61 -80.70 -57.50 -8.52
C THR A 61 -81.38 -56.44 -7.67
N ALA A 62 -82.51 -55.97 -8.17
CA ALA A 62 -83.51 -55.21 -7.45
C ALA A 62 -84.11 -56.01 -6.29
N ALA A 63 -84.75 -55.27 -5.37
CA ALA A 63 -85.68 -55.73 -4.35
C ALA A 63 -85.08 -56.52 -3.16
N GLU A 64 -84.93 -55.85 -2.02
CA GLU A 64 -85.77 -56.06 -0.82
C GLU A 64 -85.18 -55.27 0.36
N SER A 65 -85.92 -54.26 0.78
CA SER A 65 -85.69 -53.45 1.97
C SER A 65 -85.88 -54.29 3.23
N LYS A 66 -84.84 -55.01 3.66
CA LYS A 66 -84.74 -55.51 5.03
C LYS A 66 -84.42 -54.33 5.96
N THR A 67 -85.46 -53.84 6.61
CA THR A 67 -85.42 -52.87 7.70
C THR A 67 -84.42 -53.32 8.78
N LEU A 68 -83.24 -52.71 8.75
CA LEU A 68 -82.26 -52.81 9.84
C LEU A 68 -82.92 -52.36 11.14
N THR A 69 -82.82 -53.19 12.17
CA THR A 69 -83.32 -52.87 13.50
C THR A 69 -82.58 -51.64 14.06
N PRO A 70 -83.28 -50.71 14.74
CA PRO A 70 -82.70 -49.45 15.23
C PRO A 70 -81.39 -49.60 16.01
N LYS A 71 -81.23 -50.74 16.70
CA LYS A 71 -80.07 -51.09 17.53
C LYS A 71 -78.78 -51.38 16.75
N GLN A 72 -78.87 -51.78 15.47
CA GLN A 72 -77.68 -52.02 14.64
C GLN A 72 -77.15 -50.74 13.99
N LEU A 73 -78.04 -49.82 13.60
CA LEU A 73 -77.69 -48.53 13.00
C LEU A 73 -76.94 -47.63 13.99
N GLU A 74 -77.35 -47.63 15.26
CA GLU A 74 -76.70 -46.87 16.32
C GLU A 74 -75.27 -47.37 16.60
N LYS A 75 -75.07 -48.70 16.64
CA LYS A 75 -73.74 -49.32 16.78
C LYS A 75 -72.80 -49.01 15.60
N GLN A 76 -73.35 -48.80 14.41
CA GLN A 76 -72.59 -48.43 13.21
C GLN A 76 -72.18 -46.96 13.25
N ARG A 77 -73.09 -46.07 13.67
CA ARG A 77 -72.80 -44.64 13.91
C ARG A 77 -71.76 -44.44 15.02
N GLU A 78 -71.80 -45.24 16.08
CA GLU A 78 -70.80 -45.19 17.16
C GLU A 78 -69.40 -45.59 16.68
N LYS A 79 -69.30 -46.62 15.83
CA LYS A 79 -68.02 -47.02 15.20
C LYS A 79 -67.47 -45.95 14.27
N GLU A 80 -68.31 -45.38 13.40
CA GLU A 80 -67.93 -44.30 12.49
C GLU A 80 -67.50 -43.04 13.26
N ALA A 81 -68.18 -42.69 14.35
CA ALA A 81 -67.81 -41.57 15.20
C ALA A 81 -66.44 -41.78 15.87
N LYS A 82 -66.16 -43.01 16.33
CA LYS A 82 -64.86 -43.38 16.93
C LYS A 82 -63.73 -43.39 15.92
N GLU A 83 -64.00 -43.80 14.68
CA GLU A 83 -63.04 -43.78 13.58
C GLU A 83 -62.73 -42.34 13.13
N LYS A 84 -63.76 -41.48 12.99
CA LYS A 84 -63.57 -40.05 12.70
C LYS A 84 -62.73 -39.35 13.75
N LYS A 85 -62.96 -39.63 15.05
CA LYS A 85 -62.11 -39.09 16.13
C LYS A 85 -60.65 -39.53 16.02
N ARG A 86 -60.38 -40.80 15.67
CA ARG A 86 -59.01 -41.31 15.47
C ARG A 86 -58.32 -40.68 14.27
N ILE A 87 -59.04 -40.40 13.18
CA ILE A 87 -58.50 -39.74 11.99
C ILE A 87 -58.20 -38.27 12.29
N GLU A 88 -59.12 -37.58 12.96
CA GLU A 88 -58.95 -36.18 13.36
C GLU A 88 -57.79 -36.01 14.35
N GLU A 89 -57.65 -36.89 15.34
CA GLU A 89 -56.52 -36.90 16.28
C GLU A 89 -55.17 -37.14 15.57
N LYS A 90 -55.12 -38.07 14.60
CA LYS A 90 -53.89 -38.30 13.80
C LYS A 90 -53.52 -37.07 12.96
N LEU A 91 -54.51 -36.43 12.34
CA LEU A 91 -54.32 -35.24 11.52
C LEU A 91 -53.89 -34.03 12.36
N ALA A 92 -54.44 -33.87 13.57
CA ALA A 92 -54.01 -32.85 14.52
C ALA A 92 -52.56 -33.10 15.00
N ARG A 93 -52.21 -34.36 15.29
CA ARG A 93 -50.84 -34.73 15.69
C ARG A 93 -49.83 -34.54 14.56
N GLU A 94 -50.23 -34.74 13.31
CA GLU A 94 -49.39 -34.51 12.14
C GLU A 94 -49.16 -33.01 11.91
N LYS A 95 -50.23 -32.19 11.98
CA LYS A 95 -50.13 -30.72 11.90
C LYS A 95 -49.25 -30.13 13.00
N ALA A 96 -49.40 -30.59 14.24
CA ALA A 96 -48.56 -30.14 15.36
C ALA A 96 -47.07 -30.44 15.13
N LYS A 97 -46.74 -31.63 14.57
CA LYS A 97 -45.34 -31.97 14.21
C LYS A 97 -44.82 -31.14 13.05
N GLU A 98 -45.66 -30.78 12.08
CA GLU A 98 -45.26 -29.95 10.95
C GLU A 98 -45.00 -28.50 11.39
N GLU A 99 -45.86 -27.93 12.23
CA GLU A 99 -45.66 -26.60 12.81
C GLU A 99 -44.42 -26.54 13.70
N GLU A 100 -44.15 -27.57 14.51
CA GLU A 100 -42.93 -27.66 15.32
C GLU A 100 -41.66 -27.70 14.44
N ARG A 101 -41.70 -28.45 13.32
CA ARG A 101 -40.58 -28.50 12.37
C ARG A 101 -40.37 -27.15 11.67
N LYS A 102 -41.44 -26.48 11.25
CA LYS A 102 -41.37 -25.15 10.63
C LYS A 102 -40.81 -24.10 11.58
N LEU A 103 -41.28 -24.09 12.83
CA LEU A 103 -40.77 -23.16 13.86
C LEU A 103 -39.29 -23.40 14.16
N LYS A 104 -38.87 -24.67 14.24
CA LYS A 104 -37.45 -25.03 14.44
C LYS A 104 -36.57 -24.63 13.26
N GLU A 105 -37.06 -24.80 12.03
CA GLU A 105 -36.36 -24.40 10.82
C GLU A 105 -36.23 -22.88 10.69
N GLU A 106 -37.32 -22.15 10.96
CA GLU A 106 -37.33 -20.68 10.98
C GLU A 106 -36.38 -20.13 12.04
N LYS A 107 -36.34 -20.70 13.24
CA LYS A 107 -35.41 -20.31 14.30
C LYS A 107 -33.95 -20.52 13.88
N ARG A 108 -33.63 -21.63 13.20
CA ARG A 108 -32.27 -21.88 12.68
C ARG A 108 -31.90 -20.89 11.58
N LEU A 109 -32.86 -20.49 10.74
CA LEU A 109 -32.63 -19.50 9.68
C LEU A 109 -32.42 -18.10 10.26
N GLN A 110 -33.21 -17.69 11.26
CA GLN A 110 -33.00 -16.43 11.98
C GLN A 110 -31.65 -16.39 12.70
N GLU A 111 -31.27 -17.47 13.38
CA GLU A 111 -29.95 -17.55 14.04
C GLU A 111 -28.81 -17.48 13.02
N LYS A 112 -28.95 -18.13 11.86
CA LYS A 112 -27.96 -18.05 10.77
C LYS A 112 -27.84 -16.63 10.23
N LYS A 113 -28.97 -15.95 9.97
CA LYS A 113 -29.00 -14.56 9.52
C LYS A 113 -28.39 -13.61 10.55
N ALA A 114 -28.70 -13.76 11.83
CA ALA A 114 -28.13 -12.94 12.90
C ALA A 114 -26.60 -13.11 13.01
N LYS A 115 -26.09 -14.35 12.90
CA LYS A 115 -24.64 -14.61 12.89
C LYS A 115 -23.94 -14.05 11.65
N GLU A 116 -24.62 -14.02 10.51
CA GLU A 116 -24.09 -13.47 9.27
C GLU A 116 -24.03 -11.93 9.33
N GLU A 117 -25.12 -11.30 9.78
CA GLU A 117 -25.19 -9.85 9.99
C GLU A 117 -24.17 -9.36 11.03
N GLU A 118 -23.96 -10.10 12.12
CA GLU A 118 -22.96 -9.77 13.13
C GLU A 118 -21.52 -9.87 12.56
N LYS A 119 -21.22 -10.91 11.79
CA LYS A 119 -19.92 -11.03 11.09
C LYS A 119 -19.71 -9.89 10.11
N GLU A 120 -20.76 -9.49 9.40
CA GLU A 120 -20.69 -8.37 8.46
C GLU A 120 -20.47 -7.05 9.18
N ARG A 121 -21.14 -6.83 10.33
CA ARG A 121 -20.92 -5.65 11.17
C ARG A 121 -19.48 -5.56 11.67
N ILE A 122 -18.92 -6.68 12.15
CA ILE A 122 -17.51 -6.76 12.57
C ILE A 122 -16.56 -6.50 11.39
N LYS A 123 -16.88 -7.01 10.20
CA LYS A 123 -16.07 -6.77 8.99
C LYS A 123 -16.08 -5.28 8.62
N ARG A 124 -17.26 -4.65 8.58
CA ARG A 124 -17.42 -3.20 8.30
C ARG A 124 -16.72 -2.33 9.35
N GLU A 125 -16.81 -2.68 10.63
CA GLU A 125 -16.13 -1.94 11.69
C GLU A 125 -14.60 -2.01 11.56
N ASN A 126 -14.06 -3.20 11.27
CA ASN A 126 -12.62 -3.36 11.03
C ASN A 126 -12.14 -2.63 9.76
N GLU A 127 -12.97 -2.61 8.72
CA GLU A 127 -12.69 -1.88 7.49
C GLU A 127 -12.70 -0.37 7.72
N LEU A 128 -13.72 0.15 8.43
CA LEU A 128 -13.80 1.55 8.81
C LEU A 128 -12.63 1.97 9.71
N LYS A 129 -12.20 1.10 10.63
CA LYS A 129 -11.03 1.35 11.48
C LYS A 129 -9.74 1.43 10.66
N ARG A 130 -9.55 0.54 9.68
CA ARG A 130 -8.40 0.58 8.77
C ARG A 130 -8.41 1.83 7.89
N GLU A 131 -9.58 2.25 7.43
CA GLU A 131 -9.71 3.45 6.60
C GLU A 131 -9.44 4.73 7.40
N LYS A 132 -9.98 4.81 8.62
CA LYS A 132 -9.70 5.93 9.54
C LYS A 132 -8.21 6.02 9.89
N GLU A 133 -7.54 4.89 10.12
CA GLU A 133 -6.09 4.84 10.36
C GLU A 133 -5.30 5.34 9.14
N ARG A 134 -5.72 4.98 7.92
CA ARG A 134 -5.10 5.49 6.68
C ARG A 134 -5.27 7.00 6.53
N GLN A 135 -6.49 7.50 6.72
CA GLN A 135 -6.79 8.93 6.66
C GLN A 135 -6.01 9.72 7.71
N GLU A 136 -5.91 9.22 8.94
CA GLU A 136 -5.13 9.88 9.99
C GLU A 136 -3.63 9.91 9.64
N ARG A 137 -3.09 8.83 9.06
CA ARG A 137 -1.70 8.78 8.61
C ARG A 137 -1.44 9.77 7.46
N GLU A 138 -2.38 9.90 6.53
CA GLU A 138 -2.28 10.88 5.44
C GLU A 138 -2.38 12.32 5.95
N GLN A 139 -3.29 12.59 6.88
CA GLN A 139 -3.41 13.90 7.53
C GLN A 139 -2.12 14.26 8.27
N LYS A 140 -1.57 13.34 9.07
CA LYS A 140 -0.28 13.55 9.75
C LYS A 140 0.85 13.83 8.77
N LYS A 141 0.91 13.10 7.65
CA LYS A 141 1.93 13.31 6.61
C LYS A 141 1.77 14.67 5.93
N ASN A 142 0.53 15.12 5.69
CA ASN A 142 0.25 16.44 5.10
C ASN A 142 0.54 17.57 6.10
N GLU A 143 0.19 17.40 7.38
CA GLU A 143 0.50 18.35 8.44
C GLU A 143 2.02 18.48 8.66
N GLU A 144 2.76 17.36 8.65
CA GLU A 144 4.22 17.35 8.74
C GLU A 144 4.86 18.09 7.54
N ARG A 145 4.34 17.86 6.33
CA ARG A 145 4.78 18.57 5.11
C ARG A 145 4.53 20.07 5.22
N LEU A 146 3.33 20.47 5.66
CA LEU A 146 2.97 21.87 5.83
C LEU A 146 3.82 22.54 6.92
N ARG A 147 4.08 21.84 8.04
CA ARG A 147 4.96 22.33 9.10
C ARG A 147 6.40 22.53 8.60
N LYS A 148 6.93 21.57 7.83
CA LYS A 148 8.26 21.66 7.23
C LYS A 148 8.35 22.80 6.20
N GLU A 149 7.30 23.02 5.43
CA GLU A 149 7.21 24.12 4.47
C GLU A 149 7.16 25.48 5.17
N GLN A 150 6.34 25.62 6.22
CA GLN A 150 6.31 26.84 7.04
C GLN A 150 7.65 27.11 7.73
N GLU A 151 8.35 26.08 8.21
CA GLU A 151 9.68 26.24 8.80
C GLU A 151 10.70 26.73 7.76
N ARG A 152 10.66 26.17 6.54
CA ARG A 152 11.50 26.64 5.44
C ARG A 152 11.21 28.10 5.08
N LEU A 153 9.93 28.46 5.00
CA LEU A 153 9.51 29.82 4.68
C LEU A 153 9.97 30.81 5.76
N LYS A 154 9.81 30.47 7.04
CA LYS A 154 10.32 31.30 8.17
C LYS A 154 11.84 31.47 8.11
N ARG A 155 12.57 30.40 7.77
CA ARG A 155 14.04 30.46 7.63
C ARG A 155 14.47 31.30 6.43
N GLU A 156 13.73 31.28 5.33
CA GLU A 156 13.99 32.13 4.17
C GLU A 156 13.68 33.60 4.49
N GLU A 157 12.56 33.87 5.16
CA GLU A 157 12.19 35.22 5.62
C GLU A 157 13.22 35.79 6.62
N GLU A 158 13.74 34.97 7.53
CA GLU A 158 14.79 35.39 8.48
C GLU A 158 16.10 35.73 7.75
N LYS A 159 16.53 34.89 6.80
CA LYS A 159 17.71 35.16 5.97
C LYS A 159 17.54 36.44 5.15
N GLU A 160 16.36 36.69 4.61
CA GLU A 160 16.07 37.92 3.86
C GLU A 160 16.12 39.15 4.76
N LYS A 161 15.51 39.09 5.95
CA LYS A 161 15.60 40.15 6.97
C LYS A 161 17.04 40.41 7.41
N GLU A 162 17.88 39.37 7.54
CA GLU A 162 19.29 39.52 7.85
C GLU A 162 20.06 40.22 6.72
N ARG A 163 19.79 39.87 5.46
CA ARG A 163 20.39 40.53 4.30
C ARG A 163 20.01 42.01 4.23
N LEU A 164 18.73 42.33 4.45
CA LEU A 164 18.24 43.71 4.50
C LEU A 164 18.91 44.52 5.63
N ARG A 165 19.08 43.94 6.82
CA ARG A 165 19.80 44.60 7.93
C ARG A 165 21.26 44.89 7.58
N LYS A 166 21.97 43.91 7.00
CA LYS A 166 23.36 44.07 6.55
C LYS A 166 23.50 45.13 5.44
N GLU A 167 22.53 45.23 4.54
CA GLU A 167 22.51 46.24 3.48
C GLU A 167 22.23 47.65 4.03
N GLU A 168 21.28 47.78 4.95
CA GLU A 168 20.99 49.06 5.62
C GLU A 168 22.19 49.56 6.46
N GLU A 169 22.89 48.66 7.15
CA GLU A 169 24.11 48.98 7.89
C GLU A 169 25.24 49.46 6.96
N LYS A 170 25.47 48.75 5.85
CA LYS A 170 26.44 49.18 4.82
C LYS A 170 26.09 50.56 4.25
N ARG A 171 24.81 50.80 3.96
CA ARG A 171 24.34 52.08 3.44
C ARG A 171 24.56 53.22 4.45
N LYS A 172 24.30 53.00 5.74
CA LYS A 172 24.57 53.98 6.81
C LYS A 172 26.07 54.26 6.96
N ALA A 173 26.91 53.24 6.90
CA ALA A 173 28.37 53.39 6.97
C ALA A 173 28.94 54.14 5.76
N GLU A 174 28.41 53.89 4.56
CA GLU A 174 28.79 54.61 3.34
C GLU A 174 28.36 56.08 3.38
N GLU A 175 27.13 56.36 3.85
CA GLU A 175 26.65 57.74 4.02
C GLU A 175 27.49 58.51 5.07
N GLU A 176 27.89 57.85 6.17
CA GLU A 176 28.77 58.45 7.18
C GLU A 176 30.17 58.72 6.62
N LYS A 177 30.74 57.79 5.83
CA LYS A 177 32.04 58.01 5.16
C LYS A 177 31.97 59.17 4.19
N ARG A 178 30.90 59.28 3.39
CA ARG A 178 30.69 60.38 2.44
C ARG A 178 30.57 61.73 3.16
N LYS A 179 29.88 61.80 4.30
CA LYS A 179 29.83 63.02 5.13
C LYS A 179 31.19 63.43 5.67
N LYS A 180 32.02 62.47 6.13
CA LYS A 180 33.39 62.74 6.60
C LYS A 180 34.30 63.21 5.46
N GLU A 181 34.17 62.62 4.28
CA GLU A 181 34.94 63.01 3.10
C GLU A 181 34.57 64.42 2.61
N GLU A 182 33.27 64.74 2.54
CA GLU A 182 32.81 66.08 2.16
C GLU A 182 33.29 67.16 3.16
N GLU A 183 33.29 66.87 4.47
CA GLU A 183 33.84 67.78 5.47
C GLU A 183 35.35 67.93 5.34
N ALA A 184 36.08 66.84 5.07
CA ALA A 184 37.52 66.87 4.85
C ALA A 184 37.87 67.67 3.58
N GLU A 185 37.11 67.53 2.51
CA GLU A 185 37.29 68.29 1.28
C GLU A 185 37.00 69.78 1.49
N LYS A 186 35.93 70.13 2.22
CA LYS A 186 35.64 71.53 2.61
C LYS A 186 36.73 72.14 3.50
N LYS A 187 37.41 71.34 4.33
CA LYS A 187 38.58 71.80 5.12
C LYS A 187 39.83 71.95 4.26
N LYS A 188 40.04 71.06 3.29
CA LYS A 188 41.17 71.09 2.37
C LYS A 188 41.07 72.24 1.37
N SER A 189 39.87 72.55 0.87
CA SER A 189 39.63 73.67 -0.05
C SER A 189 39.78 75.06 0.60
N LYS A 190 39.66 75.17 1.93
CA LYS A 190 40.03 76.39 2.69
C LYS A 190 41.55 76.60 2.84
N LEU A 191 42.37 75.59 2.53
CA LEU A 191 43.82 75.58 2.73
C LEU A 191 44.55 75.20 1.43
N LYS A 192 44.43 75.96 0.34
CA LYS A 192 45.50 76.21 -0.66
C LYS A 192 44.94 76.98 -1.88
N ILE A 193 45.31 78.26 -1.98
CA ILE A 193 45.58 78.91 -3.26
C ILE A 193 47.10 78.88 -3.44
N LYS A 194 47.58 78.12 -4.43
CA LYS A 194 48.77 78.37 -5.26
C LYS A 194 48.93 77.18 -6.23
N PRO A 195 48.97 77.40 -7.56
CA PRO A 195 49.09 76.33 -8.53
C PRO A 195 50.57 75.99 -8.74
N ILE A 196 50.94 74.73 -8.54
CA ILE A 196 52.20 74.16 -9.02
C ILE A 196 51.83 72.88 -9.75
N GLY A 197 52.02 72.91 -11.07
CA GLY A 197 51.80 71.77 -11.94
C GLY A 197 52.82 70.67 -11.64
N LEU A 198 52.32 69.46 -11.43
CA LEU A 198 53.11 68.26 -11.60
C LEU A 198 52.14 67.15 -12.06
N ILE A 199 52.18 66.90 -13.36
CA ILE A 199 51.49 65.80 -14.03
C ILE A 199 52.25 64.52 -13.63
N VAL A 200 51.58 63.62 -12.91
CA VAL A 200 52.09 62.28 -12.62
C VAL A 200 51.37 61.30 -13.56
N PRO A 201 52.09 60.45 -14.31
CA PRO A 201 51.48 59.52 -15.26
C PRO A 201 50.70 58.41 -14.54
N VAL A 202 49.46 58.20 -14.99
CA VAL A 202 48.56 57.14 -14.54
C VAL A 202 49.06 55.79 -15.10
N PRO A 203 49.23 54.74 -14.27
CA PRO A 203 49.56 53.41 -14.78
C PRO A 203 48.38 52.86 -15.58
N VAL A 204 48.64 52.60 -16.86
CA VAL A 204 47.70 51.96 -17.79
C VAL A 204 47.53 50.50 -17.36
N ILE A 205 46.35 50.16 -16.83
CA ILE A 205 45.98 48.77 -16.52
C ILE A 205 45.60 48.10 -17.85
N LYS A 206 46.35 47.04 -18.20
CA LYS A 206 46.12 46.25 -19.41
C LYS A 206 45.13 45.13 -19.08
N PHE A 207 43.95 45.14 -19.67
CA PHE A 207 42.97 44.05 -19.55
C PHE A 207 43.13 43.15 -20.78
N GLU A 208 43.41 41.86 -20.56
CA GLU A 208 43.44 40.84 -21.61
C GLU A 208 42.18 39.97 -21.47
N ILE A 209 41.43 39.83 -22.57
CA ILE A 209 40.14 39.13 -22.62
C ILE A 209 40.42 37.66 -22.94
N LEU A 210 39.79 36.74 -22.19
CA LEU A 210 39.92 35.29 -22.40
C LEU A 210 39.41 34.89 -23.80
N ASN A 211 40.10 33.96 -24.45
CA ASN A 211 39.62 33.37 -25.71
C ASN A 211 38.29 32.63 -25.50
N ALA A 212 37.33 32.82 -26.42
CA ALA A 212 35.95 32.30 -26.27
C ALA A 212 35.83 30.77 -26.33
N ASP A 213 36.88 30.07 -26.77
CA ASP A 213 36.87 28.61 -26.96
C ASP A 213 37.25 27.81 -25.69
N VAL A 214 37.35 28.46 -24.53
CA VAL A 214 37.64 27.77 -23.26
C VAL A 214 36.39 27.03 -22.78
N SER A 215 36.45 25.70 -22.79
CA SER A 215 35.41 24.81 -22.27
C SER A 215 35.19 25.04 -20.76
N LEU A 216 33.93 25.30 -20.38
CA LEU A 216 33.50 25.42 -18.99
C LEU A 216 33.13 24.03 -18.43
N PRO A 217 33.51 23.70 -17.17
CA PRO A 217 34.05 24.56 -16.11
C PRO A 217 35.57 24.82 -16.20
N VAL A 218 35.99 26.05 -15.90
CA VAL A 218 37.40 26.47 -15.92
C VAL A 218 38.19 25.77 -14.81
N ASP A 219 39.27 25.09 -15.18
CA ASP A 219 40.20 24.46 -14.23
C ASP A 219 41.20 25.51 -13.70
N PRO A 220 41.23 25.82 -12.39
CA PRO A 220 42.11 26.83 -11.84
C PRO A 220 43.61 26.46 -11.85
N LEU A 221 43.96 25.19 -12.12
CA LEU A 221 45.36 24.72 -12.14
C LEU A 221 45.99 24.74 -13.54
N LYS A 222 45.21 25.03 -14.58
CA LYS A 222 45.68 24.99 -15.97
C LYS A 222 46.07 26.40 -16.43
N ASP A 223 47.28 26.54 -16.96
CA ASP A 223 47.79 27.82 -17.47
C ASP A 223 47.28 28.06 -18.90
N TYR A 224 46.25 28.89 -19.04
CA TYR A 224 45.65 29.25 -20.33
C TYR A 224 46.39 30.40 -21.03
N TRP A 225 47.47 30.92 -20.43
CA TRP A 225 48.15 32.13 -20.87
C TRP A 225 49.53 31.84 -21.51
N SER A 226 50.04 30.61 -21.42
CA SER A 226 51.29 30.21 -22.11
C SER A 226 51.03 29.96 -23.60
N ALA A 227 51.28 30.99 -24.43
CA ALA A 227 51.19 30.92 -25.88
C ALA A 227 52.18 29.89 -26.47
N THR A 228 51.73 28.64 -26.61
CA THR A 228 52.40 27.66 -27.46
C THR A 228 51.57 27.51 -28.73
N VAL A 229 52.07 28.12 -29.79
CA VAL A 229 51.70 27.86 -31.18
C VAL A 229 51.97 26.39 -31.49
N VAL A 230 50.92 25.58 -31.67
CA VAL A 230 50.98 24.25 -32.31
C VAL A 230 49.62 24.05 -32.98
N ALA A 231 49.42 24.42 -34.24
CA ALA A 231 49.75 23.60 -35.41
C ALA A 231 49.27 22.16 -35.27
N GLU A 232 48.01 21.96 -35.64
CA GLU A 232 47.46 20.76 -36.29
C GLU A 232 48.54 19.78 -36.78
N THR A 233 48.55 18.54 -36.27
CA THR A 233 49.03 17.31 -36.96
C THR A 233 48.74 16.08 -36.08
N THR A 234 47.73 15.32 -36.52
CA THR A 234 47.59 13.85 -36.55
C THR A 234 47.87 12.98 -35.31
N GLU A 235 46.85 12.19 -34.96
CA GLU A 235 46.87 10.77 -34.51
C GLU A 235 48.07 9.95 -35.05
N PRO A 236 48.50 8.77 -34.49
CA PRO A 236 47.80 7.86 -33.57
C PRO A 236 48.68 7.20 -32.46
N SER A 237 48.04 6.38 -31.62
CA SER A 237 48.60 5.20 -30.92
C SER A 237 49.69 5.39 -29.85
N THR A 238 49.35 5.04 -28.61
CA THR A 238 49.85 3.85 -27.88
C THR A 238 49.79 4.10 -26.36
N GLY A 239 48.82 3.47 -25.69
CA GLY A 239 48.71 3.37 -24.23
C GLY A 239 47.55 2.43 -23.86
N PRO A 240 47.68 1.59 -22.83
CA PRO A 240 47.31 0.18 -22.93
C PRO A 240 45.86 -0.15 -22.57
N ASP A 241 45.27 -0.99 -23.42
CA ASP A 241 44.62 -2.27 -23.09
C ASP A 241 43.97 -2.42 -21.70
N ILE A 242 42.67 -2.16 -21.61
CA ILE A 242 41.70 -3.08 -20.98
C ILE A 242 40.43 -3.09 -21.84
N SER A 243 40.20 -4.23 -22.50
CA SER A 243 39.11 -4.58 -23.41
C SER A 243 37.71 -4.12 -23.00
N VAL A 244 37.06 -3.44 -23.95
CA VAL A 244 35.63 -3.60 -24.20
C VAL A 244 35.49 -4.81 -25.12
N GLU A 245 35.13 -5.96 -24.55
CA GLU A 245 34.71 -7.13 -25.30
C GLU A 245 33.21 -7.37 -25.08
N ASP A 246 32.49 -7.31 -26.19
CA ASP A 246 31.10 -7.69 -26.34
C ASP A 246 30.99 -9.21 -26.12
N GLN A 247 30.71 -9.59 -24.87
CA GLN A 247 30.35 -10.95 -24.46
C GLN A 247 28.94 -10.92 -23.85
N PRO A 248 28.10 -11.94 -24.11
CA PRO A 248 26.77 -12.02 -23.54
C PRO A 248 26.85 -12.05 -22.01
N LYS A 249 26.28 -11.02 -21.37
CA LYS A 249 26.17 -10.82 -19.92
C LYS A 249 26.15 -12.16 -19.14
N PRO A 250 27.21 -12.51 -18.37
CA PRO A 250 27.07 -13.53 -17.36
C PRO A 250 26.06 -13.02 -16.35
N LYS A 251 24.96 -13.75 -16.17
CA LYS A 251 23.95 -13.50 -15.15
C LYS A 251 24.68 -13.28 -13.83
N LYS A 252 24.60 -12.07 -13.25
CA LYS A 252 25.22 -11.70 -11.97
C LYS A 252 25.03 -12.84 -10.98
N THR A 253 26.08 -13.60 -10.71
CA THR A 253 26.05 -14.67 -9.72
C THR A 253 25.84 -13.99 -8.38
N LYS A 254 24.71 -14.32 -7.76
CA LYS A 254 24.30 -13.79 -6.47
C LYS A 254 25.41 -14.11 -5.46
N SER A 255 26.19 -13.11 -5.05
CA SER A 255 27.27 -13.31 -4.08
C SER A 255 26.67 -13.77 -2.75
N LEU A 256 27.10 -14.95 -2.29
CA LEU A 256 26.68 -15.62 -1.06
C LEU A 256 27.84 -15.63 -0.05
N ILE A 257 27.52 -15.74 1.24
CA ILE A 257 28.52 -15.98 2.28
C ILE A 257 29.03 -17.41 2.11
N THR A 258 30.33 -17.56 1.88
CA THR A 258 30.95 -18.87 1.64
C THR A 258 31.77 -19.38 2.82
N VAL A 259 32.20 -18.51 3.75
CA VAL A 259 33.09 -18.90 4.85
C VAL A 259 32.32 -19.71 5.90
N PRO A 260 32.76 -20.93 6.26
CA PRO A 260 32.04 -21.80 7.20
C PRO A 260 31.84 -21.18 8.60
N GLU A 261 32.86 -20.53 9.15
CA GLU A 261 32.79 -19.88 10.48
C GLU A 261 31.71 -18.79 10.52
N ASP A 262 31.64 -17.98 9.46
CA ASP A 262 30.66 -16.90 9.33
C ASP A 262 29.24 -17.45 9.11
N LEU A 263 29.10 -18.62 8.48
CA LEU A 263 27.83 -19.32 8.29
C LEU A 263 27.29 -19.90 9.60
N GLU A 264 28.14 -20.40 10.49
CA GLU A 264 27.75 -20.91 11.82
C GLU A 264 27.24 -19.77 12.72
N LEU A 265 27.95 -18.62 12.70
CA LEU A 265 27.53 -17.43 13.43
C LEU A 265 26.20 -16.88 12.89
N PHE A 266 26.06 -16.87 11.56
CA PHE A 266 24.82 -16.53 10.87
C PHE A 266 23.66 -17.44 11.31
N ALA A 267 23.85 -18.76 11.30
CA ALA A 267 22.80 -19.72 11.64
C ALA A 267 22.33 -19.56 13.09
N SER A 268 23.28 -19.41 14.01
CA SER A 268 23.03 -19.22 15.44
C SER A 268 22.19 -17.96 15.72
N LYS A 269 22.42 -16.88 14.95
CA LYS A 269 21.70 -15.62 15.15
C LYS A 269 20.34 -15.58 14.45
N VAL A 270 20.17 -16.29 13.34
CA VAL A 270 18.93 -16.30 12.57
C VAL A 270 17.91 -17.29 13.13
N GLN A 271 18.36 -18.42 13.69
CA GLN A 271 17.49 -19.48 14.17
C GLN A 271 16.57 -19.00 15.31
N GLY A 272 15.26 -19.09 15.10
CA GLY A 272 14.24 -18.80 16.12
C GLY A 272 13.89 -17.33 16.30
N CYS A 273 14.58 -16.42 15.60
CA CYS A 273 14.27 -14.99 15.65
C CYS A 273 13.03 -14.63 14.84
N ASP A 274 12.30 -13.61 15.28
CA ASP A 274 11.04 -13.11 14.69
C ASP A 274 11.22 -11.77 13.94
N PHE A 275 12.45 -11.28 13.85
CA PHE A 275 12.77 -10.02 13.21
C PHE A 275 12.41 -9.95 11.73
N THR A 276 12.17 -8.72 11.25
CA THR A 276 12.01 -8.46 9.81
C THR A 276 13.35 -8.62 9.08
N VAL A 277 13.30 -8.88 7.77
CA VAL A 277 14.50 -8.98 6.91
C VAL A 277 15.49 -7.82 7.13
N PRO A 278 15.09 -6.52 7.06
CA PRO A 278 16.03 -5.42 7.24
C PRO A 278 16.67 -5.40 8.63
N THR A 279 15.92 -5.69 9.68
CA THR A 279 16.44 -5.77 11.06
C THR A 279 17.45 -6.91 11.21
N MET A 280 17.15 -8.09 10.65
CA MET A 280 18.06 -9.23 10.68
C MET A 280 19.36 -8.92 9.95
N VAL A 281 19.27 -8.27 8.79
CA VAL A 281 20.42 -7.87 7.99
C VAL A 281 21.31 -6.87 8.74
N GLU A 282 20.75 -5.93 9.51
CA GLU A 282 21.53 -4.99 10.32
C GLU A 282 22.22 -5.66 11.52
N ILE A 283 21.54 -6.59 12.18
CA ILE A 283 22.13 -7.40 13.26
C ILE A 283 23.30 -8.22 12.71
N LEU A 284 23.09 -8.93 11.59
CA LEU A 284 24.12 -9.74 10.95
C LEU A 284 25.27 -8.90 10.39
N LYS A 285 25.03 -7.66 9.98
CA LYS A 285 26.09 -6.75 9.53
C LYS A 285 27.01 -6.29 10.67
N LYS A 286 26.53 -6.29 11.92
CA LYS A 286 27.36 -6.03 13.10
C LYS A 286 28.27 -7.21 13.42
N GLU A 287 27.75 -8.43 13.31
CA GLU A 287 28.51 -9.66 13.54
C GLU A 287 29.48 -9.96 12.38
N LEU A 288 29.05 -9.65 11.15
CA LEU A 288 29.79 -9.93 9.93
C LEU A 288 30.07 -8.64 9.15
N PRO A 289 30.94 -7.75 9.65
CA PRO A 289 31.23 -6.47 9.01
C PRO A 289 31.89 -6.62 7.64
N LYS A 290 32.48 -7.78 7.34
CA LYS A 290 33.16 -8.12 6.08
C LYS A 290 32.21 -8.20 4.88
N TYR A 291 30.96 -8.62 5.07
CA TYR A 291 30.01 -8.82 3.96
C TYR A 291 29.13 -7.60 3.71
N THR A 292 28.78 -7.34 2.45
CA THR A 292 27.84 -6.24 2.13
C THR A 292 26.42 -6.56 2.57
N LYS A 293 25.59 -5.53 2.78
CA LYS A 293 24.17 -5.67 3.15
C LYS A 293 23.42 -6.59 2.18
N GLY A 294 23.71 -6.46 0.88
CA GLY A 294 23.07 -7.26 -0.17
C GLY A 294 23.50 -8.73 -0.18
N THR A 295 24.76 -9.03 0.12
CA THR A 295 25.26 -10.41 0.27
C THR A 295 24.56 -11.12 1.43
N ILE A 296 24.44 -10.43 2.58
CA ILE A 296 23.76 -10.95 3.77
C ILE A 296 22.27 -11.17 3.50
N GLU A 297 21.60 -10.20 2.88
CA GLU A 297 20.17 -10.33 2.54
C GLU A 297 19.91 -11.49 1.57
N THR A 298 20.77 -11.66 0.58
CA THR A 298 20.66 -12.75 -0.40
C THR A 298 20.85 -14.11 0.27
N THR A 299 21.88 -14.22 1.12
CA THR A 299 22.17 -15.43 1.92
C THR A 299 21.02 -15.76 2.87
N LEU A 300 20.42 -14.74 3.50
CA LEU A 300 19.25 -14.92 4.36
C LEU A 300 18.04 -15.47 3.61
N LYS A 301 17.77 -14.98 2.39
CA LYS A 301 16.66 -15.45 1.57
C LYS A 301 16.87 -16.86 1.00
N THR A 302 18.12 -17.27 0.80
CA THR A 302 18.45 -18.60 0.25
C THR A 302 18.56 -19.68 1.33
N LEU A 303 19.14 -19.35 2.49
CA LEU A 303 19.44 -20.34 3.54
C LEU A 303 18.41 -20.39 4.66
N ALA A 304 17.52 -19.39 4.77
CA ALA A 304 16.51 -19.35 5.81
C ALA A 304 15.11 -19.16 5.23
N LYS A 305 14.16 -19.86 5.84
CA LYS A 305 12.73 -19.73 5.55
C LYS A 305 12.00 -19.22 6.79
N ARG A 306 11.00 -18.39 6.58
CA ARG A 306 10.20 -17.84 7.68
C ARG A 306 8.96 -18.71 7.88
N VAL A 307 8.94 -19.53 8.92
CA VAL A 307 7.88 -20.52 9.19
C VAL A 307 7.09 -20.10 10.42
N GLY A 308 5.77 -20.21 10.36
CA GLY A 308 4.88 -19.96 11.49
C GLY A 308 3.40 -20.00 11.08
N PRO A 309 2.51 -20.48 11.97
CA PRO A 309 1.08 -20.64 11.68
C PRO A 309 0.34 -19.30 11.55
N LYS A 310 0.84 -18.25 12.22
CA LYS A 310 0.29 -16.89 12.20
C LYS A 310 1.37 -15.88 11.88
N MET A 311 1.00 -14.75 11.26
CA MET A 311 1.93 -13.69 10.88
C MET A 311 2.73 -13.11 12.07
N SER A 312 2.14 -13.09 13.26
CA SER A 312 2.76 -12.65 14.51
C SER A 312 3.73 -13.65 15.14
N GLU A 313 3.72 -14.92 14.69
CA GLU A 313 4.54 -16.01 15.23
C GLU A 313 5.55 -16.53 14.20
N LYS A 314 5.72 -15.81 13.09
CA LYS A 314 6.65 -16.18 12.02
C LYS A 314 8.09 -16.02 12.47
N ARG A 315 8.74 -17.17 12.73
CA ARG A 315 10.16 -17.26 13.10
C ARG A 315 11.00 -17.67 11.90
N TRP A 316 12.25 -17.26 11.90
CA TRP A 316 13.22 -17.72 10.93
C TRP A 316 13.74 -19.11 11.33
N GLU A 317 13.70 -20.04 10.39
CA GLU A 317 14.26 -21.37 10.50
C GLU A 317 15.32 -21.53 9.40
N VAL A 318 16.54 -21.84 9.83
CA VAL A 318 17.70 -22.01 8.94
C VAL A 318 17.68 -23.45 8.42
N ASP A 319 17.80 -23.61 7.11
CA ASP A 319 17.88 -24.92 6.49
C ASP A 319 19.31 -25.47 6.65
N THR A 320 19.49 -26.29 7.68
CA THR A 320 20.78 -26.91 8.02
C THR A 320 21.35 -27.78 6.89
N GLN A 321 20.52 -28.29 5.97
CA GLN A 321 20.96 -29.08 4.82
C GLN A 321 21.63 -28.18 3.78
N LEU A 322 21.00 -27.05 3.45
CA LEU A 322 21.55 -26.06 2.53
C LEU A 322 22.81 -25.41 3.07
N LEU A 323 22.89 -25.22 4.40
CA LEU A 323 24.08 -24.70 5.05
C LEU A 323 25.30 -25.62 4.84
N LYS A 324 25.12 -26.93 5.07
CA LYS A 324 26.19 -27.93 4.87
C LYS A 324 26.63 -28.00 3.41
N SER A 325 25.68 -28.03 2.47
CA SER A 325 25.98 -28.03 1.03
C SER A 325 26.72 -26.77 0.59
N THR A 326 26.39 -25.60 1.15
CA THR A 326 27.07 -24.34 0.83
C THR A 326 28.50 -24.30 1.39
N ALA A 327 28.74 -24.89 2.56
CA ALA A 327 30.06 -24.98 3.17
C ALA A 327 30.99 -25.98 2.45
N GLU A 328 30.43 -27.06 1.89
CA GLU A 328 31.17 -28.13 1.19
C GLU A 328 31.44 -27.82 -0.30
N THR A 329 30.86 -26.74 -0.84
CA THR A 329 31.10 -26.29 -2.23
C THR A 329 32.40 -25.45 -2.36
N GLN A 330 33.20 -25.33 -1.30
CA GLN A 330 34.58 -24.84 -1.36
C GLN A 330 35.55 -26.01 -1.46
#